data_AF-A0A961K6J9-F1
#
_entry.id   AF-A0A961K6J9-F1
#
_cell.length_a   1.000
_cell.length_b   1.000
_cell.length_c   1.000
_cell.angle_alpha   90.00
_cell.angle_beta   90.00
_cell.angle_gamma   90.00
#
_symmetry.space_group_name_H-M   'P 1'
#
loop_
_entity.id
_entity.type
_entity.pdbx_description
1 polymer ?
#
loop_
_entity_poly.entity_id
_entity_poly.type
_entity_poly.pdbx_seq_one_letter_code
_entity_poly.pdbx_strand_id
1 'polypeptide(L)'
;MRRFRPFQLVLAVLVVAGAGLVTAGGAVAQAWQVNEPEGGATAFICPEGEEGTANYLCFRLECAAFEPLHFAVEIAGRGPVEASVPVTVGVDGGDVGVMNFTPHAAQGHTRLTAAFDPRIHQELVDLLQRGLRASLRLDWPDGAQEVEIGLNGSSDALYTVMQACPMPSPPVDNPASLVLGEVVAACEALDGTVAMDQGFERREDLDGDGREDLVIDYAAAVCSSSPTLNCSTGGCTVGFFLARDEGYVRMFSDVIRGYEVFAGGFLALDMHGTACGLYGFEACRKVFDIAGDAPVLVEEIAGPEAETVTIAGPAEAGADAAEATGATVVAVSEGVTVEPEAVAVATAEAAPVEPGPAPEPEAQAVAEAPTTAPVEETVAAAEVVRDPAPETDAATALAPAPDAGAGPAPQSDEVTVAAASPEVTPPAAPAANPAAVTTAAGGWGDDDGPTSRHDAGPAPALPEGVTFNGDGTLFVPEDAAQ
;
A
#
# COMPACT_ATOMS: atom_id res chain seq x y z
N MET A 1 34.27 -62.47 59.29
CA MET A 1 33.79 -61.96 60.59
C MET A 1 33.51 -60.47 60.46
N ARG A 2 32.41 -60.00 61.08
CA ARG A 2 31.89 -58.61 61.16
C ARG A 2 31.24 -58.06 59.88
N ARG A 3 30.11 -57.34 59.94
CA ARG A 3 28.84 -57.45 60.70
C ARG A 3 27.91 -56.48 59.93
N PHE A 4 26.76 -56.99 59.48
CA PHE A 4 25.66 -56.23 58.86
C PHE A 4 25.11 -55.15 59.82
N ARG A 5 24.76 -53.98 59.27
CA ARG A 5 23.73 -53.09 59.79
C ARG A 5 22.81 -52.66 58.64
N PRO A 6 21.49 -52.89 58.72
CA PRO A 6 20.53 -52.33 57.76
C PRO A 6 20.14 -50.92 58.21
N PHE A 7 20.21 -49.96 57.30
CA PHE A 7 19.61 -48.64 57.49
C PHE A 7 18.14 -48.74 57.05
N GLN A 8 17.21 -48.62 57.99
CA GLN A 8 15.81 -48.40 57.70
C GLN A 8 15.64 -46.94 57.26
N LEU A 9 15.31 -46.74 55.98
CA LEU A 9 14.85 -45.47 55.45
C LEU A 9 13.33 -45.44 55.54
N VAL A 10 12.82 -44.55 56.38
CA VAL A 10 11.40 -44.28 56.60
C VAL A 10 10.86 -43.57 55.36
N LEU A 11 9.99 -44.24 54.62
CA LEU A 11 9.27 -43.69 53.47
C LEU A 11 8.08 -42.85 54.00
N ALA A 12 8.26 -41.54 54.09
CA ALA A 12 7.17 -40.61 54.37
C ALA A 12 6.39 -40.36 53.06
N VAL A 13 5.26 -41.04 52.91
CA VAL A 13 4.28 -40.80 51.84
C VAL A 13 3.54 -39.50 52.17
N LEU A 14 3.93 -38.41 51.52
CA LEU A 14 3.28 -37.10 51.63
C LEU A 14 2.22 -37.03 50.51
N VAL A 15 0.98 -37.39 50.85
CA VAL A 15 -0.20 -37.22 49.99
C VAL A 15 -0.52 -35.72 49.98
N VAL A 16 0.00 -35.00 48.99
CA VAL A 16 -0.42 -33.62 48.69
C VAL A 16 -1.76 -33.72 47.97
N ALA A 17 -2.84 -33.41 48.68
CA ALA A 17 -4.14 -33.12 48.08
C ALA A 17 -3.96 -31.89 47.18
N GLY A 18 -3.85 -32.11 45.88
CA GLY A 18 -3.75 -31.07 44.86
C GLY A 18 -5.04 -30.26 44.82
N ALA A 19 -5.06 -29.13 45.52
CA ALA A 19 -6.01 -28.06 45.26
C ALA A 19 -5.74 -27.56 43.83
N GLY A 20 -6.68 -27.83 42.93
CA GLY A 20 -6.64 -27.31 41.57
C GLY A 20 -6.66 -25.78 41.60
N LEU A 21 -5.50 -25.16 41.42
CA LEU A 21 -5.43 -23.76 41.03
C LEU A 21 -6.00 -23.67 39.63
N VAL A 22 -7.26 -23.26 39.54
CA VAL A 22 -7.82 -22.69 38.33
C VAL A 22 -7.05 -21.40 38.10
N THR A 23 -6.06 -21.42 37.22
CA THR A 23 -5.45 -20.21 36.68
C THR A 23 -6.54 -19.50 35.89
N ALA A 24 -7.22 -18.54 36.51
CA ALA A 24 -8.01 -17.59 35.76
C ALA A 24 -7.04 -16.90 34.80
N GLY A 25 -7.15 -17.23 33.51
CA GLY A 25 -6.42 -16.52 32.46
C GLY A 25 -6.75 -15.04 32.64
N GLY A 26 -5.75 -14.24 32.96
CA GLY A 26 -5.92 -12.80 33.05
C GLY A 26 -6.44 -12.32 31.70
N ALA A 27 -7.49 -11.51 31.70
CA ALA A 27 -7.90 -10.80 30.51
C ALA A 27 -6.69 -10.03 30.00
N VAL A 28 -6.14 -10.45 28.86
CA VAL A 28 -5.04 -9.74 28.22
C VAL A 28 -5.64 -8.41 27.80
N ALA A 29 -5.14 -7.32 28.38
CA ALA A 29 -5.63 -5.99 28.03
C ALA A 29 -5.35 -5.77 26.53
N GLN A 30 -6.41 -5.56 25.76
CA GLN A 30 -6.30 -5.19 24.36
C GLN A 30 -5.51 -3.88 24.28
N ALA A 31 -4.34 -3.95 23.67
CA ALA A 31 -3.46 -2.80 23.47
C ALA A 31 -3.00 -2.81 22.02
N TRP A 32 -2.87 -1.61 21.46
CA TRP A 32 -2.28 -1.43 20.15
C TRP A 32 -0.83 -1.89 20.16
N GLN A 33 -0.44 -2.54 19.09
CA GLN A 33 0.91 -3.03 18.86
C GLN A 33 1.46 -2.42 17.59
N VAL A 34 2.79 -2.35 17.50
CA VAL A 34 3.51 -1.88 16.32
C VAL A 34 4.49 -2.95 15.86
N ASN A 35 4.58 -3.15 14.55
CA ASN A 35 5.60 -3.97 13.89
C ASN A 35 6.23 -3.15 12.75
N GLU A 36 7.55 -3.22 12.60
CA GLU A 36 8.32 -2.45 11.63
C GLU A 36 9.18 -3.41 10.80
N PRO A 37 8.58 -4.16 9.85
CA PRO A 37 9.35 -4.96 8.91
C PRO A 37 10.23 -4.06 8.02
N GLU A 38 11.22 -4.63 7.36
CA GLU A 38 12.05 -3.89 6.41
C GLU A 38 11.18 -3.29 5.28
N GLY A 39 11.18 -1.97 5.18
CA GLY A 39 10.40 -1.24 4.16
C GLY A 39 8.92 -1.04 4.47
N GLY A 40 8.42 -1.40 5.67
CA GLY A 40 7.02 -1.22 6.03
C GLY A 40 6.81 -0.95 7.52
N ALA A 41 5.56 -0.67 7.89
CA ALA A 41 5.16 -0.52 9.29
C ALA A 41 3.68 -0.86 9.46
N THR A 42 3.33 -1.45 10.60
CA THR A 42 1.97 -1.89 10.92
C THR A 42 1.63 -1.55 12.35
N ALA A 43 0.49 -0.88 12.54
CA ALA A 43 -0.12 -0.60 13.83
C ALA A 43 -1.44 -1.36 13.87
N PHE A 44 -1.62 -2.21 14.88
CA PHE A 44 -2.76 -3.12 14.90
C PHE A 44 -3.33 -3.37 16.29
N ILE A 45 -4.59 -3.77 16.32
CA ILE A 45 -5.31 -4.27 17.48
C ILE A 45 -6.22 -5.43 17.11
N CYS A 46 -6.21 -6.48 17.93
CA CYS A 46 -6.97 -7.71 17.71
C CYS A 46 -8.02 -7.89 18.81
N PRO A 47 -9.24 -7.37 18.64
CA PRO A 47 -10.27 -7.48 19.66
C PRO A 47 -10.80 -8.90 19.86
N GLU A 48 -10.78 -9.73 18.81
CA GLU A 48 -11.39 -11.07 18.84
C GLU A 48 -10.36 -12.12 18.43
N GLY A 49 -10.22 -13.14 19.29
CA GLY A 49 -9.43 -14.33 19.02
C GLY A 49 -7.92 -14.13 18.96
N GLU A 50 -7.24 -15.24 18.69
CA GLU A 50 -5.81 -15.27 18.33
C GLU A 50 -5.71 -15.63 16.84
N GLU A 51 -4.61 -15.26 16.20
CA GLU A 51 -4.37 -15.62 14.81
C GLU A 51 -4.46 -17.15 14.61
N GLY A 52 -5.15 -17.57 13.55
CA GLY A 52 -5.42 -18.99 13.28
C GLY A 52 -6.62 -19.58 14.04
N THR A 53 -7.29 -18.81 14.89
CA THR A 53 -8.56 -19.24 15.51
C THR A 53 -9.75 -19.02 14.57
N ALA A 54 -10.84 -19.74 14.81
CA ALA A 54 -12.05 -19.65 13.99
C ALA A 54 -12.80 -18.31 14.15
N ASN A 55 -12.51 -17.53 15.19
CA ASN A 55 -13.13 -16.22 15.45
C ASN A 55 -12.01 -15.22 15.70
N TYR A 56 -11.37 -14.78 14.63
CA TYR A 56 -10.24 -13.86 14.64
C TYR A 56 -10.66 -12.57 13.95
N LEU A 57 -10.43 -11.42 14.58
CA LEU A 57 -10.59 -10.10 13.98
C LEU A 57 -9.46 -9.18 14.44
N CYS A 58 -8.71 -8.62 13.48
CA CYS A 58 -7.72 -7.57 13.75
C CYS A 58 -7.94 -6.37 12.83
N PHE A 59 -7.90 -5.18 13.41
CA PHE A 59 -7.91 -3.91 12.70
C PHE A 59 -6.51 -3.32 12.64
N ARG A 60 -6.10 -2.84 11.47
CA ARG A 60 -4.75 -2.42 11.18
C ARG A 60 -4.71 -1.12 10.39
N LEU A 61 -3.68 -0.33 10.64
CA LEU A 61 -3.19 0.72 9.76
C LEU A 61 -1.75 0.34 9.39
N GLU A 62 -1.46 0.17 8.11
CA GLU A 62 -0.17 -0.35 7.69
C GLU A 62 0.27 0.07 6.29
N CYS A 63 1.54 -0.21 6.01
CA CYS A 63 2.14 -0.22 4.69
C CYS A 63 3.16 -1.36 4.62
N ALA A 64 3.37 -1.89 3.42
CA ALA A 64 4.49 -2.74 3.09
C ALA A 64 5.52 -1.97 2.24
N ALA A 65 6.64 -2.63 1.91
CA ALA A 65 7.59 -2.10 0.94
C ALA A 65 6.86 -1.79 -0.38
N PHE A 66 6.95 -0.52 -0.81
CA PHE A 66 6.33 0.01 -2.03
C PHE A 66 4.80 0.12 -2.01
N GLU A 67 4.14 -0.09 -0.87
CA GLU A 67 2.71 0.12 -0.72
C GLU A 67 2.45 1.42 0.06
N PRO A 68 1.48 2.25 -0.37
CA PRO A 68 1.06 3.38 0.43
C PRO A 68 0.37 2.91 1.71
N LEU A 69 0.30 3.82 2.68
CA LEU A 69 -0.50 3.65 3.87
C LEU A 69 -1.94 3.25 3.51
N HIS A 70 -2.47 2.22 4.16
CA HIS A 70 -3.85 1.75 3.99
C HIS A 70 -4.39 1.12 5.28
N PHE A 71 -5.71 1.01 5.36
CA PHE A 71 -6.37 0.27 6.44
C PHE A 71 -6.56 -1.20 6.04
N ALA A 72 -6.47 -2.09 7.02
CA ALA A 72 -6.81 -3.49 6.83
C ALA A 72 -7.64 -4.06 7.99
N VAL A 73 -8.53 -5.00 7.67
CA VAL A 73 -9.20 -5.86 8.65
C VAL A 73 -8.98 -7.31 8.27
N GLU A 74 -8.38 -8.09 9.15
CA GLU A 74 -8.26 -9.55 8.95
C GLU A 74 -9.35 -10.25 9.73
N ILE A 75 -10.10 -11.15 9.08
CA ILE A 75 -11.25 -11.83 9.67
C ILE A 75 -11.23 -13.32 9.32
N ALA A 76 -11.39 -14.18 10.33
CA ALA A 76 -11.61 -15.61 10.16
C ALA A 76 -13.05 -16.01 10.57
N GLY A 77 -13.51 -17.17 10.09
CA GLY A 77 -14.76 -17.79 10.55
C GLY A 77 -16.03 -17.45 9.76
N ARG A 78 -16.00 -16.46 8.87
CA ARG A 78 -17.17 -16.05 8.06
C ARG A 78 -17.29 -16.72 6.69
N GLY A 79 -16.31 -17.55 6.30
CA GLY A 79 -16.21 -18.04 4.93
C GLY A 79 -15.73 -16.95 3.96
N PRO A 80 -15.73 -17.21 2.65
CA PRO A 80 -15.29 -16.25 1.66
C PRO A 80 -16.23 -15.05 1.59
N VAL A 81 -15.66 -13.85 1.55
CA VAL A 81 -16.36 -12.58 1.33
C VAL A 81 -15.99 -12.13 -0.08
N GLU A 82 -16.98 -11.89 -0.93
CA GLU A 82 -16.75 -11.48 -2.33
C GLU A 82 -17.15 -10.02 -2.59
N ALA A 83 -17.98 -9.44 -1.72
CA ALA A 83 -18.47 -8.08 -1.86
C ALA A 83 -17.71 -7.11 -0.95
N SER A 84 -17.63 -5.84 -1.37
CA SER A 84 -17.12 -4.78 -0.52
C SER A 84 -17.94 -4.65 0.77
N VAL A 85 -17.25 -4.41 1.88
CA VAL A 85 -17.82 -4.33 3.23
C VAL A 85 -17.68 -2.90 3.75
N PRO A 86 -18.77 -2.15 3.94
CA PRO A 86 -18.73 -0.88 4.63
C PRO A 86 -18.38 -1.10 6.10
N VAL A 87 -17.40 -0.35 6.60
CA VAL A 87 -16.98 -0.36 8.00
C VAL A 87 -17.13 1.04 8.55
N THR A 88 -18.08 1.22 9.48
CA THR A 88 -18.19 2.46 10.25
C THR A 88 -17.21 2.39 11.42
N VAL A 89 -16.40 3.43 11.59
CA VAL A 89 -15.57 3.58 12.78
C VAL A 89 -16.20 4.61 13.69
N GLY A 90 -16.36 4.27 14.96
CA GLY A 90 -16.76 5.18 16.02
C GLY A 90 -15.63 5.41 17.02
N VAL A 91 -15.49 6.62 17.54
CA VAL A 91 -14.53 6.97 18.61
C VAL A 91 -15.28 7.65 19.74
N ASP A 92 -15.09 7.16 20.96
CA ASP A 92 -15.71 7.64 22.20
C ASP A 92 -17.25 7.70 22.18
N GLY A 93 -17.89 6.97 21.25
CA GLY A 93 -19.34 6.89 21.08
C GLY A 93 -19.91 7.80 19.99
N GLY A 94 -19.07 8.48 19.21
CA GLY A 94 -19.48 9.18 17.98
C GLY A 94 -18.94 8.47 16.74
N ASP A 95 -19.76 8.33 15.71
CA ASP A 95 -19.33 7.83 14.40
C ASP A 95 -18.44 8.89 13.73
N VAL A 96 -17.25 8.47 13.29
CA VAL A 96 -16.23 9.37 12.71
C VAL A 96 -16.08 9.20 11.21
N GLY A 97 -16.50 8.07 10.65
CA GLY A 97 -16.48 7.85 9.21
C GLY A 97 -16.91 6.45 8.80
N VAL A 98 -17.18 6.28 7.51
CA VAL A 98 -17.42 4.98 6.88
C VAL A 98 -16.37 4.77 5.80
N MET A 99 -15.72 3.61 5.82
CA MET A 99 -14.77 3.17 4.80
C MET A 99 -15.33 1.94 4.10
N ASN A 100 -15.15 1.86 2.78
CA ASN A 100 -15.51 0.66 2.04
C ASN A 100 -14.26 -0.21 1.91
N PHE A 101 -14.33 -1.43 2.42
CA PHE A 101 -13.22 -2.37 2.32
C PHE A 101 -13.43 -3.36 1.19
N THR A 102 -12.37 -3.66 0.44
CA THR A 102 -12.35 -4.69 -0.61
C THR A 102 -11.83 -6.01 -0.04
N PRO A 103 -12.51 -7.13 -0.26
CA PRO A 103 -12.06 -8.42 0.24
C PRO A 103 -11.01 -9.06 -0.65
N HIS A 104 -9.96 -9.57 -0.01
CA HIS A 104 -8.90 -10.38 -0.61
C HIS A 104 -8.83 -11.72 0.11
N ALA A 105 -8.74 -12.80 -0.67
CA ALA A 105 -8.59 -14.14 -0.11
C ALA A 105 -7.18 -14.32 0.46
N ALA A 106 -7.08 -14.73 1.72
CA ALA A 106 -5.83 -15.11 2.37
C ALA A 106 -5.91 -16.55 2.89
N GLN A 107 -4.78 -17.15 3.23
CA GLN A 107 -4.77 -18.54 3.70
C GLN A 107 -5.46 -18.67 5.07
N GLY A 108 -6.69 -19.22 5.05
CA GLY A 108 -7.47 -19.50 6.26
C GLY A 108 -8.26 -18.31 6.83
N HIS A 109 -8.18 -17.14 6.21
CA HIS A 109 -8.92 -15.93 6.61
C HIS A 109 -9.20 -15.03 5.40
N THR A 110 -10.03 -14.01 5.59
CA THR A 110 -10.26 -12.96 4.60
C THR A 110 -9.56 -11.70 5.07
N ARG A 111 -8.82 -11.06 4.16
CA ARG A 111 -8.19 -9.76 4.40
C ARG A 111 -9.00 -8.70 3.67
N LEU A 112 -9.58 -7.79 4.42
CA LEU A 112 -10.31 -6.63 3.92
C LEU A 112 -9.33 -5.46 3.87
N THR A 113 -9.24 -4.70 2.77
CA THR A 113 -8.37 -3.51 2.67
C THR A 113 -9.15 -2.27 2.24
N ALA A 114 -8.74 -1.09 2.70
CA ALA A 114 -9.27 0.19 2.26
C ALA A 114 -8.14 1.21 2.12
N ALA A 115 -8.11 1.94 1.01
CA ALA A 115 -7.10 2.96 0.78
C ALA A 115 -7.15 4.07 1.85
N PHE A 116 -5.99 4.58 2.25
CA PHE A 116 -5.93 5.78 3.08
C PHE A 116 -6.13 7.01 2.20
N ASP A 117 -7.10 7.88 2.51
CA ASP A 117 -7.20 9.21 1.89
C ASP A 117 -6.83 10.25 2.95
N PRO A 118 -5.70 10.96 2.84
CA PRO A 118 -5.31 11.96 3.83
C PRO A 118 -6.35 13.07 4.02
N ARG A 119 -7.18 13.36 3.01
CA ARG A 119 -8.21 14.41 3.08
C ARG A 119 -9.35 14.03 4.03
N ILE A 120 -9.64 12.73 4.16
CA ILE A 120 -10.82 12.22 4.88
C ILE A 120 -10.40 11.45 6.13
N HIS A 121 -9.32 10.67 6.06
CA HIS A 121 -8.92 9.72 7.09
C HIS A 121 -7.91 10.28 8.11
N GLN A 122 -7.31 11.45 7.85
CA GLN A 122 -6.38 12.05 8.81
C GLN A 122 -7.07 12.44 10.13
N GLU A 123 -8.29 12.98 10.06
CA GLU A 123 -9.08 13.29 11.27
C GLU A 123 -9.45 12.02 12.04
N LEU A 124 -9.81 10.93 11.33
CA LEU A 124 -10.05 9.62 11.95
C LEU A 124 -8.82 9.12 12.73
N VAL A 125 -7.63 9.16 12.12
CA VAL A 125 -6.39 8.73 12.81
C VAL A 125 -6.09 9.61 14.02
N ASP A 126 -6.26 10.93 13.89
CA ASP A 126 -6.11 11.88 15.00
C ASP A 126 -7.05 11.56 16.18
N LEU A 127 -8.29 11.17 15.89
CA LEU A 127 -9.27 10.75 16.89
C LEU A 127 -8.88 9.42 17.53
N LEU A 128 -8.45 8.43 16.74
CA LEU A 128 -7.97 7.14 17.25
C LEU A 128 -6.74 7.29 18.17
N GLN A 129 -5.85 8.25 17.89
CA GLN A 129 -4.67 8.55 18.72
C GLN A 129 -5.03 9.17 20.08
N ARG A 130 -6.13 9.94 20.16
CA ARG A 130 -6.49 10.72 21.37
C ARG A 130 -7.67 10.14 22.15
N GLY A 131 -8.45 9.27 21.54
CA GLY A 131 -9.64 8.66 22.12
C GLY A 131 -9.32 7.62 23.19
N LEU A 132 -10.36 7.17 23.90
CA LEU A 132 -10.24 6.13 24.95
C LEU A 132 -10.75 4.77 24.48
N ARG A 133 -11.79 4.78 23.64
CA ARG A 133 -12.43 3.59 23.07
C ARG A 133 -12.85 3.87 21.63
N ALA A 134 -12.90 2.83 20.82
CA ALA A 134 -13.48 2.90 19.50
C ALA A 134 -14.37 1.68 19.24
N SER A 135 -15.27 1.79 18.27
CA SER A 135 -16.09 0.70 17.77
C SER A 135 -15.91 0.56 16.27
N LEU A 136 -15.95 -0.69 15.79
CA LEU A 136 -15.94 -1.04 14.38
C LEU A 136 -17.29 -1.70 14.07
N ARG A 137 -18.10 -1.07 13.20
CA ARG A 137 -19.36 -1.64 12.72
C ARG A 137 -19.19 -2.10 11.28
N LEU A 138 -19.05 -3.41 11.10
CA LEU A 138 -18.91 -4.05 9.80
C LEU A 138 -20.29 -4.42 9.26
N ASP A 139 -20.69 -3.82 8.14
CA ASP A 139 -22.00 -4.01 7.51
C ASP A 139 -21.95 -5.14 6.49
N TRP A 140 -22.32 -6.34 6.91
CA TRP A 140 -22.37 -7.52 6.05
C TRP A 140 -23.72 -7.64 5.34
N PRO A 141 -23.79 -8.39 4.22
CA PRO A 141 -25.07 -8.69 3.57
C PRO A 141 -26.09 -9.40 4.47
N ASP A 142 -25.63 -10.16 5.47
CA ASP A 142 -26.46 -10.93 6.40
C ASP A 142 -26.69 -10.25 7.77
N GLY A 143 -26.07 -9.09 8.01
CA GLY A 143 -26.26 -8.29 9.22
C GLY A 143 -25.05 -7.42 9.58
N ALA A 144 -25.21 -6.53 10.56
CA ALA A 144 -24.09 -5.75 11.09
C ALA A 144 -23.40 -6.50 12.23
N GLN A 145 -22.06 -6.49 12.26
CA GLN A 145 -21.26 -6.88 13.42
C GLN A 145 -20.62 -5.62 14.01
N GLU A 146 -20.81 -5.39 15.30
CA GLU A 146 -20.16 -4.31 16.02
C GLU A 146 -19.13 -4.88 17.00
N VAL A 147 -17.92 -4.35 16.94
CA VAL A 147 -16.78 -4.79 17.75
C VAL A 147 -16.17 -3.59 18.46
N GLU A 148 -16.08 -3.68 19.79
CA GLU A 148 -15.41 -2.66 20.60
C GLU A 148 -13.89 -2.90 20.60
N ILE A 149 -13.12 -1.84 20.43
CA ILE A 149 -11.66 -1.85 20.45
C ILE A 149 -11.14 -0.84 21.50
N GLY A 150 -10.16 -1.28 22.30
CA GLY A 150 -9.43 -0.39 23.19
C GLY A 150 -8.47 0.53 22.44
N LEU A 151 -8.29 1.77 22.88
CA LEU A 151 -7.30 2.70 22.31
C LEU A 151 -6.02 2.82 23.16
N ASN A 152 -5.80 1.88 24.07
CA ASN A 152 -4.56 1.87 24.85
C ASN A 152 -3.35 1.62 23.94
N GLY A 153 -2.40 2.56 23.94
CA GLY A 153 -1.20 2.52 23.09
C GLY A 153 -1.41 2.97 21.63
N SER A 154 -2.63 3.37 21.24
CA SER A 154 -2.92 3.75 19.85
C SER A 154 -2.10 4.96 19.39
N SER A 155 -1.92 5.97 20.27
CA SER A 155 -1.16 7.18 19.95
C SER A 155 0.23 6.86 19.44
N ASP A 156 1.00 6.07 20.19
CA ASP A 156 2.39 5.75 19.84
C ASP A 156 2.44 4.85 18.60
N ALA A 157 1.60 3.80 18.55
CA ALA A 157 1.60 2.86 17.42
C ALA A 157 1.22 3.54 16.09
N LEU A 158 0.12 4.30 16.08
CA LEU A 158 -0.34 4.99 14.87
C LEU A 158 0.64 6.10 14.45
N TYR A 159 1.23 6.84 15.39
CA TYR A 159 2.24 7.85 15.07
C TYR A 159 3.47 7.23 14.40
N THR A 160 3.96 6.09 14.90
CA THR A 160 5.10 5.37 14.28
C THR A 160 4.80 4.99 12.84
N VAL A 161 3.63 4.39 12.59
CA VAL A 161 3.23 4.00 11.22
C VAL A 161 3.08 5.20 10.30
N MET A 162 2.41 6.27 10.75
CA MET A 162 2.25 7.49 9.96
C MET A 162 3.58 8.14 9.56
N GLN A 163 4.64 7.94 10.34
CA GLN A 163 5.98 8.45 10.05
C GLN A 163 6.79 7.51 9.16
N ALA A 164 6.61 6.20 9.32
CA ALA A 164 7.35 5.19 8.56
C ALA A 164 6.77 4.97 7.16
N CYS A 165 5.45 5.10 7.00
CA CYS A 165 4.75 4.75 5.78
C CYS A 165 4.68 5.91 4.78
N PRO A 166 4.83 5.62 3.47
CA PRO A 166 4.58 6.61 2.44
C PRO A 166 3.09 6.96 2.39
N MET A 167 2.79 8.26 2.37
CA MET A 167 1.42 8.74 2.23
C MET A 167 0.95 8.52 0.79
N PRO A 168 -0.28 8.03 0.57
CA PRO A 168 -0.84 7.92 -0.76
C PRO A 168 -0.93 9.31 -1.42
N SER A 169 -0.63 9.34 -2.71
CA SER A 169 -0.74 10.56 -3.51
C SER A 169 -2.21 10.85 -3.80
N PRO A 170 -2.68 12.10 -3.69
CA PRO A 170 -4.04 12.46 -4.07
C PRO A 170 -4.28 12.18 -5.57
N PRO A 171 -5.54 11.96 -5.98
CA PRO A 171 -5.89 11.85 -7.39
C PRO A 171 -5.41 13.07 -8.19
N VAL A 172 -4.93 12.84 -9.41
CA VAL A 172 -4.47 13.89 -10.33
C VAL A 172 -5.14 13.78 -11.69
N ASP A 173 -5.40 14.92 -12.33
CA ASP A 173 -6.05 14.94 -13.65
C ASP A 173 -5.11 14.52 -14.79
N ASN A 174 -3.80 14.77 -14.64
CA ASN A 174 -2.81 14.54 -15.68
C ASN A 174 -1.50 13.97 -15.09
N PRO A 175 -1.42 12.64 -14.89
CA PRO A 175 -0.21 11.97 -14.40
C PRO A 175 1.05 12.27 -15.19
N ALA A 176 0.96 12.31 -16.52
CA ALA A 176 2.11 12.57 -17.39
C ALA A 176 2.73 13.95 -17.11
N SER A 177 1.89 14.98 -16.91
CA SER A 177 2.37 16.33 -16.58
C SER A 177 2.96 16.41 -15.17
N LEU A 178 2.36 15.71 -14.19
CA LEU A 178 2.90 15.62 -12.84
C LEU A 178 4.30 15.00 -12.86
N VAL A 179 4.44 13.82 -13.48
CA VAL A 179 5.70 13.08 -13.55
C VAL A 179 6.75 13.83 -14.37
N LEU A 180 6.36 14.44 -15.49
CA LEU A 180 7.28 15.25 -16.28
C LEU A 180 7.83 16.42 -15.46
N GLY A 181 6.99 17.07 -14.64
CA GLY A 181 7.42 18.10 -13.71
C GLY A 181 8.46 17.60 -12.70
N GLU A 182 8.25 16.40 -12.14
CA GLU A 182 9.19 15.73 -11.23
C GLU A 182 10.56 15.48 -11.91
N VAL A 183 10.55 14.91 -13.13
CA VAL A 183 11.78 14.62 -13.89
C VAL A 183 12.50 15.90 -14.32
N VAL A 184 11.77 16.93 -14.75
CA VAL A 184 12.34 18.25 -15.09
C VAL A 184 13.04 18.86 -13.89
N ALA A 185 12.38 18.89 -12.73
CA ALA A 185 12.97 19.43 -11.50
C ALA A 185 14.24 18.66 -11.08
N ALA A 186 14.22 17.32 -11.19
CA ALA A 186 15.38 16.49 -10.88
C ALA A 186 16.55 16.71 -11.86
N CYS A 187 16.26 16.88 -13.16
CA CYS A 187 17.28 17.14 -14.18
C CYS A 187 17.88 18.55 -14.05
N GLU A 188 17.05 19.55 -13.76
CA GLU A 188 17.49 20.94 -13.52
C GLU A 188 18.42 21.03 -12.30
N ALA A 189 18.18 20.23 -11.25
CA ALA A 189 19.07 20.13 -10.10
C ALA A 189 20.47 19.58 -10.45
N LEU A 190 20.62 18.98 -11.63
CA LEU A 190 21.88 18.51 -12.21
C LEU A 190 22.36 19.40 -13.37
N ASP A 191 21.90 20.66 -13.43
CA ASP A 191 22.19 21.62 -14.49
C ASP A 191 21.88 21.10 -15.91
N GLY A 192 20.89 20.21 -16.02
CA GLY A 192 20.45 19.60 -17.26
C GLY A 192 19.09 20.11 -17.74
N THR A 193 18.79 19.79 -19.00
CA THR A 193 17.45 19.92 -19.61
C THR A 193 16.90 18.54 -20.00
N VAL A 194 15.58 18.38 -19.98
CA VAL A 194 14.89 17.15 -20.39
C VAL A 194 14.56 17.17 -21.89
N ALA A 195 14.78 16.04 -22.56
CA ALA A 195 14.27 15.74 -23.89
C ALA A 195 13.29 14.55 -23.81
N MET A 196 12.20 14.59 -24.58
CA MET A 196 11.19 13.54 -24.59
C MET A 196 11.43 12.54 -25.71
N ASP A 197 11.47 11.27 -25.35
CA ASP A 197 11.42 10.12 -26.25
C ASP A 197 9.99 9.58 -26.38
N GLN A 198 9.80 8.63 -27.30
CA GLN A 198 8.50 7.98 -27.50
C GLN A 198 8.16 7.05 -26.34
N GLY A 199 6.88 6.91 -26.02
CA GLY A 199 6.39 5.94 -25.03
C GLY A 199 6.36 6.44 -23.59
N PHE A 200 6.61 7.74 -23.33
CA PHE A 200 6.52 8.33 -21.99
C PHE A 200 5.17 8.08 -21.31
N GLU A 201 4.07 8.15 -22.06
CA GLU A 201 2.72 7.82 -21.59
C GLU A 201 2.16 6.68 -22.44
N ARG A 202 1.60 5.67 -21.78
CA ARG A 202 0.81 4.61 -22.41
C ARG A 202 -0.51 4.44 -21.69
N ARG A 203 -1.55 4.12 -22.46
CA ARG A 203 -2.92 3.88 -21.99
C ARG A 203 -3.23 2.40 -22.08
N GLU A 204 -3.71 1.85 -20.98
CA GLU A 204 -3.95 0.42 -20.80
C GLU A 204 -5.01 0.24 -19.70
N ASP A 205 -5.91 -0.73 -19.82
CA ASP A 205 -6.83 -1.11 -18.73
C ASP A 205 -6.10 -2.13 -17.85
N LEU A 206 -5.48 -1.66 -16.77
CA LEU A 206 -4.62 -2.47 -15.89
C LEU A 206 -5.45 -3.30 -14.91
N ASP A 207 -6.54 -2.74 -14.40
CA ASP A 207 -7.38 -3.37 -13.38
C ASP A 207 -8.61 -4.12 -13.93
N GLY A 208 -8.89 -3.98 -15.23
CA GLY A 208 -9.98 -4.68 -15.92
C GLY A 208 -11.36 -4.05 -15.69
N ASP A 209 -11.43 -2.81 -15.22
CA ASP A 209 -12.68 -2.09 -14.98
C ASP A 209 -13.28 -1.43 -16.24
N GLY A 210 -12.54 -1.48 -17.36
CA GLY A 210 -12.93 -0.92 -18.66
C GLY A 210 -12.58 0.56 -18.85
N ARG A 211 -11.89 1.19 -17.89
CA ARG A 211 -11.31 2.54 -18.01
C ARG A 211 -9.85 2.44 -18.44
N GLU A 212 -9.35 3.45 -19.13
CA GLU A 212 -7.93 3.53 -19.50
C GLU A 212 -7.12 4.09 -18.34
N ASP A 213 -6.29 3.25 -17.74
CA ASP A 213 -5.23 3.64 -16.81
C ASP A 213 -4.01 4.16 -17.58
N LEU A 214 -3.04 4.70 -16.82
CA LEU A 214 -1.82 5.25 -17.38
C LEU A 214 -0.58 4.55 -16.84
N VAL A 215 0.29 4.14 -17.77
CA VAL A 215 1.65 3.69 -17.48
C VAL A 215 2.62 4.75 -17.96
N ILE A 216 3.40 5.30 -17.03
CA ILE A 216 4.37 6.36 -17.29
C ILE A 216 5.79 5.78 -17.23
N ASP A 217 6.49 5.81 -18.36
CA ASP A 217 7.90 5.38 -18.46
C ASP A 217 8.83 6.58 -18.24
N TYR A 218 9.45 6.65 -17.07
CA TYR A 218 10.32 7.77 -16.71
C TYR A 218 11.60 7.79 -17.56
N ALA A 219 12.00 6.65 -18.17
CA ALA A 219 13.18 6.59 -19.03
C ALA A 219 12.98 7.37 -20.33
N ALA A 220 11.73 7.55 -20.77
CA ALA A 220 11.41 8.35 -21.96
C ALA A 220 11.52 9.87 -21.71
N ALA A 221 11.74 10.33 -20.48
CA ALA A 221 12.10 11.71 -20.17
C ALA A 221 13.62 11.81 -19.91
N VAL A 222 14.40 11.95 -20.98
CA VAL A 222 15.86 11.85 -20.96
C VAL A 222 16.50 13.15 -20.47
N CYS A 223 17.22 13.08 -19.37
CA CYS A 223 17.99 14.20 -18.85
C CYS A 223 19.35 14.32 -19.57
N SER A 224 19.65 15.50 -20.11
CA SER A 224 20.91 15.76 -20.84
C SER A 224 22.18 15.63 -20.01
N SER A 225 22.13 15.91 -18.71
CA SER A 225 23.28 15.76 -17.80
C SER A 225 23.39 14.36 -17.19
N SER A 226 22.31 13.56 -17.24
CA SER A 226 22.29 12.18 -16.77
C SER A 226 21.24 11.36 -17.53
N PRO A 227 21.60 10.75 -18.68
CA PRO A 227 20.63 10.00 -19.50
C PRO A 227 19.99 8.81 -18.77
N THR A 228 20.65 8.30 -17.72
CA THR A 228 20.15 7.22 -16.87
C THR A 228 19.53 7.73 -15.57
N LEU A 229 19.13 9.00 -15.48
CA LEU A 229 18.58 9.61 -14.25
C LEU A 229 17.51 8.73 -13.59
N ASN A 230 16.64 8.13 -14.40
CA ASN A 230 15.51 7.32 -13.94
C ASN A 230 15.74 5.80 -14.07
N CYS A 231 16.97 5.38 -14.37
CA CYS A 231 17.30 3.97 -14.59
C CYS A 231 18.53 3.55 -13.76
N SER A 232 18.51 2.29 -13.31
CA SER A 232 19.63 1.65 -12.61
C SER A 232 19.85 0.23 -13.15
N THR A 233 20.72 -0.54 -12.51
CA THR A 233 20.86 -1.99 -12.81
C THR A 233 19.60 -2.79 -12.50
N GLY A 234 18.68 -2.23 -11.71
CA GLY A 234 17.36 -2.80 -11.44
C GLY A 234 16.33 -2.59 -12.54
N GLY A 235 16.66 -1.84 -13.60
CA GLY A 235 15.72 -1.45 -14.65
C GLY A 235 15.46 0.05 -14.65
N CYS A 236 14.24 0.47 -15.00
CA CYS A 236 13.88 1.88 -15.05
C CYS A 236 12.64 2.14 -14.21
N THR A 237 12.50 3.38 -13.75
CA THR A 237 11.33 3.81 -12.96
C THR A 237 10.10 3.80 -13.86
N VAL A 238 9.06 3.10 -13.43
CA VAL A 238 7.76 3.08 -14.11
C VAL A 238 6.68 3.42 -13.10
N GLY A 239 5.82 4.36 -13.46
CA GLY A 239 4.65 4.75 -12.67
C GLY A 239 3.37 4.16 -13.22
N PHE A 240 2.56 3.53 -12.37
CA PHE A 240 1.23 3.04 -12.69
C PHE A 240 0.18 3.92 -12.02
N PHE A 241 -0.76 4.42 -12.80
CA PHE A 241 -1.79 5.36 -12.38
C PHE A 241 -3.16 4.82 -12.77
N LEU A 242 -3.96 4.44 -11.78
CA LEU A 242 -5.27 3.85 -12.00
C LEU A 242 -6.34 4.94 -12.14
N ALA A 243 -7.19 4.82 -13.15
CA ALA A 243 -8.30 5.71 -13.40
C ALA A 243 -9.39 5.48 -12.34
N ARG A 244 -9.73 6.52 -11.60
CA ARG A 244 -10.79 6.53 -10.59
C ARG A 244 -11.72 7.71 -10.83
N ASP A 245 -12.80 7.79 -10.07
CA ASP A 245 -13.86 8.78 -10.31
C ASP A 245 -13.38 10.23 -10.18
N GLU A 246 -12.38 10.48 -9.32
CA GLU A 246 -11.79 11.81 -9.07
C GLU A 246 -10.53 12.08 -9.89
N GLY A 247 -10.19 11.23 -10.86
CA GLY A 247 -8.96 11.33 -11.65
C GLY A 247 -8.06 10.11 -11.46
N TYR A 248 -6.76 10.28 -11.65
CA TYR A 248 -5.80 9.18 -11.63
C TYR A 248 -5.10 9.07 -10.28
N VAL A 249 -5.12 7.88 -9.67
CA VAL A 249 -4.42 7.59 -8.42
C VAL A 249 -3.11 6.87 -8.72
N ARG A 250 -1.98 7.39 -8.22
CA ARG A 250 -0.68 6.70 -8.33
C ARG A 250 -0.71 5.45 -7.46
N MET A 251 -0.72 4.27 -8.09
CA MET A 251 -0.70 2.98 -7.39
C MET A 251 0.73 2.54 -7.07
N PHE A 252 1.65 2.69 -8.01
CA PHE A 252 3.04 2.29 -7.85
C PHE A 252 3.95 3.22 -8.65
N SER A 253 5.17 3.44 -8.16
CA SER A 253 6.21 4.18 -8.88
C SER A 253 7.59 3.82 -8.35
N ASP A 254 8.25 2.86 -9.00
CA ASP A 254 9.60 2.43 -8.63
C ASP A 254 10.34 1.81 -9.84
N VAL A 255 11.60 1.44 -9.62
CA VAL A 255 12.47 0.78 -10.58
C VAL A 255 12.05 -0.67 -10.78
N ILE A 256 11.59 -0.98 -11.99
CA ILE A 256 11.24 -2.33 -12.42
C ILE A 256 11.99 -2.72 -13.68
N ARG A 257 12.17 -4.03 -13.88
CA ARG A 257 12.72 -4.64 -15.10
C ARG A 257 11.65 -4.86 -16.16
N GLY A 258 10.40 -5.06 -15.72
CA GLY A 258 9.26 -5.33 -16.58
C GLY A 258 7.99 -5.49 -15.76
N TYR A 259 6.85 -5.56 -16.44
CA TYR A 259 5.57 -5.86 -15.83
C TYR A 259 4.70 -6.68 -16.76
N GLU A 260 3.69 -7.32 -16.21
CA GLU A 260 2.68 -8.09 -16.92
C GLU A 260 1.31 -7.88 -16.28
N VAL A 261 0.28 -7.67 -17.10
CA VAL A 261 -1.11 -7.51 -16.66
C VAL A 261 -1.87 -8.78 -16.97
N PHE A 262 -2.62 -9.27 -15.99
CA PHE A 262 -3.49 -10.43 -16.13
C PHE A 262 -4.95 -10.04 -16.02
N ALA A 263 -5.81 -10.86 -16.61
CA ALA A 263 -7.25 -10.72 -16.46
C ALA A 263 -7.67 -10.77 -14.98
N GLY A 264 -8.65 -9.94 -14.62
CA GLY A 264 -9.15 -9.84 -13.25
C GLY A 264 -8.40 -8.83 -12.39
N GLY A 265 -7.61 -7.94 -12.99
CA GLY A 265 -6.94 -6.85 -12.30
C GLY A 265 -5.73 -7.28 -11.49
N PHE A 266 -4.92 -8.18 -12.04
CA PHE A 266 -3.63 -8.54 -11.43
C PHE A 266 -2.47 -7.93 -12.21
N LEU A 267 -1.54 -7.32 -11.49
CA LEU A 267 -0.32 -6.71 -12.02
C LEU A 267 0.90 -7.42 -11.43
N ALA A 268 1.70 -8.08 -12.27
CA ALA A 268 3.00 -8.59 -11.85
C ALA A 268 4.10 -7.60 -12.21
N LEU A 269 5.00 -7.37 -11.26
CA LEU A 269 6.18 -6.51 -11.40
C LEU A 269 7.44 -7.37 -11.26
N ASP A 270 8.31 -7.31 -12.27
CA ASP A 270 9.64 -7.90 -12.20
C ASP A 270 10.63 -6.86 -11.68
N MET A 271 11.25 -7.16 -10.54
CA MET A 271 12.04 -6.23 -9.76
C MET A 271 13.45 -6.78 -9.51
N HIS A 272 14.28 -5.89 -8.97
CA HIS A 272 15.59 -6.23 -8.44
C HIS A 272 15.45 -7.05 -7.15
N GLY A 273 16.36 -8.01 -6.89
CA GLY A 273 16.25 -8.95 -5.76
C GLY A 273 16.08 -8.30 -4.39
N THR A 274 16.62 -7.10 -4.20
CA THR A 274 16.46 -6.32 -2.96
C THR A 274 15.00 -6.02 -2.60
N ALA A 275 14.08 -6.00 -3.57
CA ALA A 275 12.65 -5.83 -3.30
C ALA A 275 12.02 -7.04 -2.57
N CYS A 276 12.68 -8.21 -2.62
CA CYS A 276 12.31 -9.44 -1.91
C CYS A 276 13.34 -9.78 -0.80
N GLY A 277 14.15 -8.82 -0.34
CA GLY A 277 15.19 -9.07 0.67
C GLY A 277 16.38 -9.91 0.18
N LEU A 278 16.58 -10.00 -1.14
CA LEU A 278 17.66 -10.74 -1.79
C LEU A 278 18.80 -9.83 -2.28
N TYR A 279 19.87 -10.41 -2.83
CA TYR A 279 20.92 -9.64 -3.48
C TYR A 279 20.41 -9.02 -4.78
N GLY A 280 21.00 -7.88 -5.15
CA GLY A 280 20.47 -7.08 -6.25
C GLY A 280 20.37 -7.75 -7.61
N PHE A 281 21.34 -8.59 -7.94
CA PHE A 281 21.34 -9.30 -9.22
C PHE A 281 20.25 -10.39 -9.30
N GLU A 282 19.73 -10.86 -8.16
CA GLU A 282 18.70 -11.89 -8.12
C GLU A 282 17.36 -11.34 -8.63
N ALA A 283 16.49 -12.22 -9.11
CA ALA A 283 15.14 -11.86 -9.53
C ALA A 283 14.18 -11.79 -8.34
N CYS A 284 13.27 -10.83 -8.40
CA CYS A 284 12.14 -10.71 -7.50
C CYS A 284 10.92 -10.43 -8.36
N ARG A 285 9.83 -11.16 -8.17
CA ARG A 285 8.56 -10.92 -8.85
C ARG A 285 7.47 -10.77 -7.80
N LYS A 286 6.72 -9.68 -7.89
CA LYS A 286 5.59 -9.40 -7.02
C LYS A 286 4.32 -9.31 -7.84
N VAL A 287 3.28 -10.01 -7.42
CA VAL A 287 1.96 -9.97 -8.06
C VAL A 287 0.99 -9.26 -7.13
N PHE A 288 0.36 -8.23 -7.65
CA PHE A 288 -0.62 -7.41 -6.94
C PHE A 288 -2.01 -7.64 -7.51
N ASP A 289 -3.00 -7.75 -6.63
CA ASP A 289 -4.40 -7.49 -6.96
C ASP A 289 -4.63 -5.97 -6.89
N ILE A 290 -5.01 -5.39 -8.03
CA ILE A 290 -5.21 -3.95 -8.22
C ILE A 290 -6.66 -3.62 -8.61
N ALA A 291 -7.58 -4.59 -8.54
CA ALA A 291 -9.00 -4.36 -8.83
C ALA A 291 -9.66 -3.43 -7.79
N GLY A 292 -9.06 -3.30 -6.60
CA GLY A 292 -9.51 -2.39 -5.55
C GLY A 292 -8.92 -0.98 -5.64
N ASP A 293 -9.17 -0.19 -4.60
CA ASP A 293 -8.59 1.15 -4.44
C ASP A 293 -7.15 1.14 -3.91
N ALA A 294 -6.74 0.03 -3.29
CA ALA A 294 -5.40 -0.17 -2.79
C ALA A 294 -4.81 -1.45 -3.40
N PRO A 295 -3.54 -1.44 -3.84
CA PRO A 295 -2.90 -2.64 -4.31
C PRO A 295 -2.68 -3.62 -3.15
N VAL A 296 -2.90 -4.90 -3.40
CA VAL A 296 -2.65 -5.95 -2.41
C VAL A 296 -1.69 -6.97 -2.98
N LEU A 297 -0.54 -7.14 -2.33
CA LEU A 297 0.41 -8.21 -2.67
C LEU A 297 -0.25 -9.58 -2.46
N VAL A 298 -0.48 -10.32 -3.54
CA VAL A 298 -1.07 -11.67 -3.51
C VAL A 298 -0.01 -12.77 -3.63
N GLU A 299 1.11 -12.47 -4.27
CA GLU A 299 2.20 -13.43 -4.46
C GLU A 299 3.55 -12.72 -4.51
N GLU A 300 4.53 -13.28 -3.83
CA GLU A 300 5.94 -12.89 -3.93
C GLU A 300 6.76 -14.11 -4.29
N ILE A 301 7.51 -14.01 -5.39
CA ILE A 301 8.40 -15.06 -5.90
C ILE A 301 9.81 -14.46 -5.92
N ALA A 302 10.76 -15.16 -5.29
CA ALA A 302 12.11 -14.64 -5.12
C ALA A 302 13.16 -15.64 -5.63
N GLY A 303 14.28 -15.13 -6.13
CA GLY A 303 15.44 -15.92 -6.53
C GLY A 303 15.23 -16.66 -7.87
N PRO A 304 15.82 -17.86 -8.04
CA PRO A 304 15.80 -18.59 -9.31
C PRO A 304 14.39 -18.94 -9.82
N GLU A 305 13.42 -19.10 -8.93
CA GLU A 305 12.04 -19.38 -9.32
C GLU A 305 11.45 -18.19 -10.10
N ALA A 306 11.71 -16.96 -9.64
CA ALA A 306 11.27 -15.75 -10.33
C ALA A 306 11.91 -15.58 -11.72
N GLU A 307 13.15 -16.07 -11.93
CA GLU A 307 13.79 -16.06 -13.26
C GLU A 307 13.11 -17.00 -14.26
N THR A 308 12.53 -18.10 -13.76
CA THR A 308 11.85 -19.10 -14.62
C THR A 308 10.40 -18.74 -14.93
N VAL A 309 9.79 -17.87 -14.15
CA VAL A 309 8.49 -17.27 -14.45
C VAL A 309 8.72 -16.17 -15.49
N THR A 310 9.06 -16.56 -16.71
CA THR A 310 9.17 -15.62 -17.82
C THR A 310 7.81 -15.03 -18.11
N ILE A 311 7.72 -13.70 -18.16
CA ILE A 311 6.67 -13.00 -18.89
C ILE A 311 6.56 -13.69 -20.24
N ALA A 312 5.39 -14.23 -20.58
CA ALA A 312 5.09 -14.51 -21.97
C ALA A 312 5.03 -13.12 -22.62
N GLY A 313 6.19 -12.58 -23.00
CA GLY A 313 6.33 -11.22 -23.53
C GLY A 313 5.23 -11.01 -24.56
N PRO A 314 4.61 -9.81 -24.60
CA PRO A 314 3.36 -9.56 -25.32
C PRO A 314 3.48 -10.28 -26.64
N ALA A 315 2.74 -11.40 -26.75
CA ALA A 315 2.95 -12.34 -27.83
C ALA A 315 2.92 -11.48 -29.08
N GLU A 316 4.06 -11.35 -29.77
CA GLU A 316 4.15 -10.50 -30.95
C GLU A 316 2.92 -10.87 -31.75
N ALA A 317 1.97 -9.94 -31.86
CA ALA A 317 0.67 -10.19 -32.44
C ALA A 317 0.93 -10.36 -33.93
N GLY A 318 1.46 -11.52 -34.25
CA GLY A 318 1.86 -11.96 -35.56
C GLY A 318 0.58 -11.97 -36.35
N ALA A 319 0.58 -11.14 -37.38
CA ALA A 319 -0.49 -10.92 -38.32
C ALA A 319 -0.88 -12.16 -39.16
N ASP A 320 -0.65 -13.38 -38.66
CA ASP A 320 -0.82 -14.64 -39.37
C ASP A 320 -1.66 -15.65 -38.56
N ALA A 321 -2.90 -15.28 -38.23
CA ALA A 321 -3.92 -16.21 -37.76
C ALA A 321 -5.20 -16.07 -38.58
N ALA A 322 -5.07 -16.18 -39.90
CA ALA A 322 -6.17 -16.23 -40.85
C ALA A 322 -6.04 -17.42 -41.81
N GLU A 323 -5.79 -18.64 -41.32
CA GLU A 323 -6.15 -19.85 -42.07
C GLU A 323 -6.12 -21.10 -41.19
N ALA A 324 -7.29 -21.55 -40.70
CA ALA A 324 -7.62 -22.97 -40.45
C ALA A 324 -9.02 -23.15 -39.85
N THR A 325 -10.09 -22.90 -40.64
CA THR A 325 -11.40 -23.51 -40.37
C THR A 325 -11.57 -24.75 -41.26
N GLY A 326 -10.99 -25.87 -40.84
CA GLY A 326 -11.27 -27.20 -41.39
C GLY A 326 -12.49 -27.81 -40.71
N ALA A 327 -13.69 -27.37 -41.09
CA ALA A 327 -14.93 -28.03 -40.68
C ALA A 327 -15.04 -29.40 -41.36
N THR A 328 -15.04 -30.46 -40.55
CA THR A 328 -15.30 -31.83 -40.98
C THR A 328 -16.79 -31.99 -41.29
N VAL A 329 -17.16 -32.16 -42.56
CA VAL A 329 -18.51 -32.57 -42.97
C VAL A 329 -18.48 -34.03 -43.44
N VAL A 330 -19.32 -34.82 -42.78
CA VAL A 330 -19.60 -36.23 -43.04
C VAL A 330 -20.23 -36.42 -44.42
N ALA A 331 -19.70 -37.39 -45.18
CA ALA A 331 -20.16 -37.77 -46.50
C ALA A 331 -21.52 -38.51 -46.47
N VAL A 332 -22.43 -38.10 -47.36
CA VAL A 332 -23.48 -38.97 -47.92
C VAL A 332 -23.59 -38.69 -49.43
N SER A 333 -23.25 -39.74 -50.18
CA SER A 333 -23.63 -40.24 -51.51
C SER A 333 -24.30 -39.37 -52.60
N GLU A 334 -23.86 -39.68 -53.83
CA GLU A 334 -24.52 -39.58 -55.15
C GLU A 334 -24.29 -38.32 -56.02
N GLY A 335 -23.18 -38.37 -56.77
CA GLY A 335 -23.21 -38.39 -58.25
C GLY A 335 -23.89 -37.23 -58.99
N VAL A 336 -23.14 -36.14 -59.21
CA VAL A 336 -23.34 -35.26 -60.38
C VAL A 336 -21.96 -34.76 -60.85
N THR A 337 -21.56 -35.12 -62.06
CA THR A 337 -20.48 -34.47 -62.81
C THR A 337 -20.97 -33.13 -63.35
N VAL A 338 -20.34 -32.03 -62.93
CA VAL A 338 -20.45 -30.72 -63.57
C VAL A 338 -19.02 -30.23 -63.89
N GLU A 339 -18.80 -29.88 -65.15
CA GLU A 339 -17.57 -29.27 -65.66
C GLU A 339 -17.29 -27.91 -64.98
N PRO A 340 -16.01 -27.55 -64.72
CA PRO A 340 -15.69 -26.24 -64.19
C PRO A 340 -15.73 -25.17 -65.30
N GLU A 341 -16.69 -24.25 -65.23
CA GLU A 341 -16.60 -22.95 -65.90
C GLU A 341 -15.52 -22.10 -65.21
N ALA A 342 -14.64 -21.54 -66.03
CA ALA A 342 -13.57 -20.64 -65.62
C ALA A 342 -14.16 -19.32 -65.10
N VAL A 343 -13.96 -19.02 -63.82
CA VAL A 343 -14.21 -17.69 -63.26
C VAL A 343 -12.96 -16.84 -63.49
N ALA A 344 -13.10 -15.84 -64.35
CA ALA A 344 -12.10 -14.82 -64.59
C ALA A 344 -11.92 -13.95 -63.32
N VAL A 345 -10.69 -13.90 -62.82
CA VAL A 345 -10.25 -12.93 -61.82
C VAL A 345 -10.11 -11.57 -62.51
N ALA A 346 -11.00 -10.64 -62.18
CA ALA A 346 -10.86 -9.24 -62.56
C ALA A 346 -9.88 -8.56 -61.59
N THR A 347 -8.65 -8.34 -62.05
CA THR A 347 -7.70 -7.42 -61.43
C THR A 347 -8.20 -5.99 -61.65
N ALA A 348 -8.66 -5.33 -60.59
CA ALA A 348 -8.90 -3.90 -60.58
C ALA A 348 -7.57 -3.18 -60.28
N GLU A 349 -6.97 -2.62 -61.32
CA GLU A 349 -5.82 -1.73 -61.28
C GLU A 349 -6.27 -0.38 -60.67
N ALA A 350 -5.80 -0.08 -59.46
CA ALA A 350 -6.08 1.19 -58.80
C ALA A 350 -5.27 2.31 -59.46
N ALA A 351 -5.98 3.30 -60.02
CA ALA A 351 -5.38 4.52 -60.55
C ALA A 351 -4.78 5.38 -59.43
N PRO A 352 -3.69 6.13 -59.70
CA PRO A 352 -3.08 7.02 -58.72
C PRO A 352 -4.01 8.21 -58.43
N VAL A 353 -4.31 8.42 -57.15
CA VAL A 353 -5.03 9.59 -56.63
C VAL A 353 -4.04 10.75 -56.56
N GLU A 354 -4.28 11.81 -57.35
CA GLU A 354 -3.53 13.06 -57.23
C GLU A 354 -3.91 13.79 -55.93
N PRO A 355 -2.93 14.32 -55.17
CA PRO A 355 -3.20 15.08 -53.96
C PRO A 355 -3.79 16.45 -54.34
N GLY A 356 -4.99 16.73 -53.81
CA GLY A 356 -5.63 18.05 -53.90
C GLY A 356 -4.84 19.13 -53.16
N PRO A 357 -5.00 20.41 -53.55
CA PRO A 357 -4.25 21.52 -52.96
C PRO A 357 -4.64 21.75 -51.49
N ALA A 358 -3.63 22.05 -50.69
CA ALA A 358 -3.76 22.38 -49.28
C ALA A 358 -4.65 23.63 -49.07
N PRO A 359 -5.51 23.66 -48.05
CA PRO A 359 -6.27 24.85 -47.71
C PRO A 359 -5.36 25.97 -47.19
N GLU A 360 -5.61 27.19 -47.67
CA GLU A 360 -4.96 28.42 -47.21
C GLU A 360 -5.25 28.69 -45.71
N PRO A 361 -4.29 29.22 -44.94
CA PRO A 361 -4.49 29.54 -43.54
C PRO A 361 -5.37 30.80 -43.39
N GLU A 362 -6.49 30.65 -42.70
CA GLU A 362 -7.31 31.77 -42.26
C GLU A 362 -6.53 32.64 -41.26
N ALA A 363 -6.39 33.92 -41.60
CA ALA A 363 -5.77 34.92 -40.77
C ALA A 363 -6.62 35.18 -39.51
N GLN A 364 -6.12 34.73 -38.35
CA GLN A 364 -6.70 35.10 -37.06
C GLN A 364 -6.39 36.57 -36.75
N ALA A 365 -7.46 37.33 -36.53
CA ALA A 365 -7.41 38.72 -36.10
C ALA A 365 -6.85 38.80 -34.67
N VAL A 366 -5.77 39.58 -34.52
CA VAL A 366 -5.17 39.96 -33.24
C VAL A 366 -6.12 40.91 -32.52
N ALA A 367 -6.67 40.48 -31.39
CA ALA A 367 -7.38 41.36 -30.46
C ALA A 367 -6.38 42.13 -29.60
N GLU A 368 -6.46 43.46 -29.64
CA GLU A 368 -5.65 44.38 -28.83
C GLU A 368 -5.95 44.22 -27.33
N ALA A 369 -4.89 44.11 -26.53
CA ALA A 369 -4.97 44.12 -25.07
C ALA A 369 -5.24 45.53 -24.54
N PRO A 370 -6.04 45.70 -23.47
CA PRO A 370 -6.24 47.00 -22.84
C PRO A 370 -5.04 47.38 -21.98
N THR A 371 -4.44 48.52 -22.33
CA THR A 371 -3.41 49.24 -21.58
C THR A 371 -3.92 49.60 -20.17
N THR A 372 -3.32 49.03 -19.13
CA THR A 372 -3.52 49.46 -17.74
C THR A 372 -2.62 50.66 -17.44
N ALA A 373 -3.23 51.74 -16.95
CA ALA A 373 -2.55 52.94 -16.45
C ALA A 373 -2.00 52.69 -15.04
N PRO A 374 -0.91 53.38 -14.63
CA PRO A 374 -0.33 53.24 -13.30
C PRO A 374 -1.19 53.98 -12.27
N VAL A 375 -1.56 53.28 -11.19
CA VAL A 375 -2.15 53.90 -10.00
C VAL A 375 -1.02 54.30 -9.06
N GLU A 376 -0.89 55.61 -8.82
CA GLU A 376 0.02 56.18 -7.82
C GLU A 376 -0.39 55.77 -6.40
N GLU A 377 0.58 55.25 -5.65
CA GLU A 377 0.48 54.87 -4.25
C GLU A 377 0.62 56.13 -3.37
N THR A 378 -0.51 56.69 -2.92
CA THR A 378 -0.54 57.67 -1.83
C THR A 378 -0.71 56.96 -0.49
N VAL A 379 0.38 56.95 0.29
CA VAL A 379 0.40 56.56 1.71
C VAL A 379 -0.25 57.66 2.54
N ALA A 380 -1.37 57.37 3.20
CA ALA A 380 -1.94 58.22 4.24
C ALA A 380 -2.34 57.38 5.45
N ALA A 381 -1.71 57.72 6.58
CA ALA A 381 -2.01 57.18 7.91
C ALA A 381 -3.31 57.78 8.46
N ALA A 382 -4.17 56.92 9.02
CA ALA A 382 -5.16 57.25 10.06
C ALA A 382 -5.68 55.92 10.62
N GLU A 383 -5.41 55.58 11.88
CA GLU A 383 -6.07 56.02 13.11
C GLU A 383 -7.06 54.94 13.59
N VAL A 384 -6.75 54.43 14.79
CA VAL A 384 -7.44 53.36 15.51
C VAL A 384 -8.75 53.91 16.06
N VAL A 385 -9.89 53.32 15.68
CA VAL A 385 -11.18 53.50 16.37
C VAL A 385 -11.77 52.13 16.69
N ARG A 386 -12.14 51.98 17.97
CA ARG A 386 -12.77 50.81 18.60
C ARG A 386 -14.29 50.88 18.53
N ASP A 387 -14.88 49.68 18.70
CA ASP A 387 -16.25 49.33 19.14
C ASP A 387 -17.39 49.37 18.09
N PRO A 388 -18.52 48.64 18.26
CA PRO A 388 -18.90 47.62 19.27
C PRO A 388 -19.58 46.33 18.69
N ALA A 389 -19.99 45.46 19.62
CA ALA A 389 -20.71 44.17 19.53
C ALA A 389 -21.94 44.07 18.58
N PRO A 390 -22.37 42.84 18.23
CA PRO A 390 -23.45 42.62 17.25
C PRO A 390 -24.86 42.65 17.89
N GLU A 391 -25.79 43.31 17.18
CA GLU A 391 -27.23 43.28 17.46
C GLU A 391 -27.89 42.03 16.88
N THR A 392 -28.73 41.40 17.71
CA THR A 392 -29.75 40.40 17.39
C THR A 392 -30.96 41.06 16.73
N ASP A 393 -31.48 40.45 15.66
CA ASP A 393 -32.92 40.11 15.46
C ASP A 393 -33.26 40.05 13.96
N ALA A 394 -33.85 38.94 13.52
CA ALA A 394 -35.11 38.94 12.76
C ALA A 394 -35.58 37.52 12.47
N ALA A 395 -36.71 37.18 13.08
CA ALA A 395 -37.52 36.00 12.84
C ALA A 395 -38.11 36.00 11.42
N THR A 396 -38.21 34.81 10.82
CA THR A 396 -39.22 34.53 9.77
C THR A 396 -39.94 33.25 10.14
N ALA A 397 -41.26 33.37 10.28
CA ALA A 397 -42.20 32.33 10.67
C ALA A 397 -42.60 31.46 9.46
N LEU A 398 -42.62 30.13 9.65
CA LEU A 398 -43.44 29.21 8.86
C LEU A 398 -44.36 28.41 9.79
N ALA A 399 -45.57 28.18 9.29
CA ALA A 399 -46.74 27.62 9.99
C ALA A 399 -46.59 26.14 10.39
N PRO A 400 -47.40 25.65 11.37
CA PRO A 400 -47.27 24.31 11.94
C PRO A 400 -48.04 23.22 11.17
N ALA A 401 -47.45 22.02 11.12
CA ALA A 401 -48.10 20.76 10.76
C ALA A 401 -48.67 20.06 12.02
N PRO A 402 -49.66 19.16 11.89
CA PRO A 402 -50.48 18.71 13.01
C PRO A 402 -49.92 17.51 13.79
N ASP A 403 -50.25 17.54 15.09
CA ASP A 403 -50.30 16.49 16.12
C ASP A 403 -50.08 15.03 15.70
N ALA A 404 -49.06 14.42 16.32
CA ALA A 404 -49.00 12.98 16.58
C ALA A 404 -48.40 12.69 17.96
N GLY A 405 -49.28 12.42 18.93
CA GLY A 405 -49.14 11.39 19.97
C GLY A 405 -47.91 11.43 20.90
N ALA A 406 -48.02 12.17 22.01
CA ALA A 406 -47.15 12.00 23.18
C ALA A 406 -47.59 10.79 24.03
N GLY A 407 -46.70 9.80 24.18
CA GLY A 407 -46.73 8.82 25.27
C GLY A 407 -45.92 9.32 26.48
N PRO A 408 -46.20 8.86 27.71
CA PRO A 408 -45.61 9.44 28.92
C PRO A 408 -44.16 9.00 29.14
N ALA A 409 -43.29 9.97 29.40
CA ALA A 409 -41.92 9.76 29.89
C ALA A 409 -41.93 9.22 31.34
N PRO A 410 -40.98 8.34 31.72
CA PRO A 410 -40.76 7.97 33.10
C PRO A 410 -39.97 9.07 33.85
N GLN A 411 -40.37 9.30 35.09
CA GLN A 411 -39.67 10.15 36.05
C GLN A 411 -38.35 9.48 36.45
N SER A 412 -37.24 10.20 36.35
CA SER A 412 -35.96 9.83 36.97
C SER A 412 -35.68 10.74 38.16
N ASP A 413 -35.45 10.10 39.30
CA ASP A 413 -35.12 10.71 40.58
C ASP A 413 -33.75 11.43 40.54
N GLU A 414 -33.74 12.62 41.13
CA GLU A 414 -32.55 13.42 41.39
C GLU A 414 -31.73 12.75 42.52
N VAL A 415 -30.57 12.17 42.18
CA VAL A 415 -29.57 11.72 43.16
C VAL A 415 -28.46 12.75 43.23
N THR A 416 -28.45 13.52 44.31
CA THR A 416 -27.36 14.44 44.65
C THR A 416 -26.17 13.64 45.20
N VAL A 417 -25.06 13.57 44.45
CA VAL A 417 -23.78 13.03 44.96
C VAL A 417 -22.84 14.19 45.27
N ALA A 418 -22.47 14.33 46.54
CA ALA A 418 -21.48 15.28 47.01
C ALA A 418 -20.07 14.82 46.56
N ALA A 419 -19.37 15.68 45.82
CA ALA A 419 -17.98 15.48 45.48
C ALA A 419 -17.08 15.83 46.67
N ALA A 420 -16.33 14.85 47.17
CA ALA A 420 -15.18 15.05 48.04
C ALA A 420 -13.91 14.85 47.20
N SER A 421 -13.09 15.90 47.08
CA SER A 421 -11.76 15.84 46.46
C SER A 421 -10.77 15.12 47.37
N PRO A 422 -10.00 14.14 46.87
CA PRO A 422 -8.74 13.76 47.52
C PRO A 422 -7.57 14.54 46.92
N GLU A 423 -6.80 15.18 47.79
CA GLU A 423 -5.44 15.66 47.52
C GLU A 423 -4.55 14.49 47.06
N VAL A 424 -4.03 14.58 45.84
CA VAL A 424 -2.99 13.67 45.33
C VAL A 424 -1.64 14.32 45.58
N THR A 425 -0.84 13.71 46.45
CA THR A 425 0.57 14.07 46.65
C THR A 425 1.41 13.40 45.54
N PRO A 426 2.30 14.12 44.84
CA PRO A 426 3.14 13.52 43.80
C PRO A 426 4.23 12.62 44.40
N PRO A 427 4.53 11.45 43.81
CA PRO A 427 5.65 10.63 44.24
C PRO A 427 6.99 11.25 43.84
N ALA A 428 7.95 11.11 44.75
CA ALA A 428 9.32 11.58 44.61
C ALA A 428 10.08 10.84 43.50
N ALA A 429 10.86 11.59 42.71
CA ALA A 429 11.76 11.08 41.70
C ALA A 429 12.88 10.21 42.31
N PRO A 430 13.21 9.03 41.75
CA PRO A 430 14.38 8.28 42.16
C PRO A 430 15.67 8.88 41.58
N ALA A 431 16.68 8.98 42.44
CA ALA A 431 18.01 9.48 42.14
C ALA A 431 18.77 8.56 41.16
N ALA A 432 19.39 9.18 40.16
CA ALA A 432 20.31 8.52 39.24
C ALA A 432 21.59 8.08 39.96
N ASN A 433 22.01 6.84 39.72
CA ASN A 433 23.26 6.28 40.20
C ASN A 433 24.11 5.90 38.96
N PRO A 434 25.32 6.44 38.79
CA PRO A 434 26.19 6.09 37.66
C PRO A 434 27.03 4.87 38.04
N ALA A 435 26.79 3.73 37.39
CA ALA A 435 27.65 2.55 37.49
C ALA A 435 28.23 2.18 36.13
N ALA A 436 29.55 2.02 36.15
CA ALA A 436 30.46 1.78 35.03
C ALA A 436 30.11 0.56 34.17
N VAL A 437 30.25 0.74 32.85
CA VAL A 437 30.31 -0.34 31.86
C VAL A 437 31.70 -0.98 31.94
N THR A 438 31.77 -2.22 32.40
CA THR A 438 32.93 -3.10 32.25
C THR A 438 32.60 -4.12 31.17
N THR A 439 33.31 -4.07 30.05
CA THR A 439 33.29 -5.09 29.00
C THR A 439 34.03 -6.33 29.47
N ALA A 440 33.31 -7.44 29.60
CA ALA A 440 33.89 -8.76 29.83
C ALA A 440 33.75 -9.60 28.55
N ALA A 441 34.89 -10.00 28.01
CA ALA A 441 34.99 -11.01 26.97
C ALA A 441 34.68 -12.40 27.58
N GLY A 442 33.66 -13.07 27.04
CA GLY A 442 33.43 -14.52 27.12
C GLY A 442 32.97 -14.93 25.72
N GLY A 443 33.64 -15.84 25.01
CA GLY A 443 33.68 -17.25 25.34
C GLY A 443 32.59 -17.94 24.53
N TRP A 444 32.78 -18.04 23.21
CA TRP A 444 31.86 -18.70 22.28
C TRP A 444 31.96 -20.21 22.52
N GLY A 445 30.88 -20.80 23.03
CA GLY A 445 30.70 -22.24 23.10
C GLY A 445 30.14 -22.76 21.79
N ASP A 446 30.62 -23.93 21.39
CA ASP A 446 30.19 -24.69 20.23
C ASP A 446 28.72 -25.11 20.38
N ASP A 447 27.84 -24.57 19.52
CA ASP A 447 26.50 -25.11 19.28
C ASP A 447 26.35 -25.39 17.77
N ASP A 448 26.17 -26.69 17.46
CA ASP A 448 25.95 -27.25 16.13
C ASP A 448 24.60 -26.80 15.56
N GLY A 449 24.61 -25.75 14.72
CA GLY A 449 23.53 -25.35 13.82
C GLY A 449 23.73 -25.85 12.38
N PRO A 450 22.66 -25.98 11.57
CA PRO A 450 22.69 -26.75 10.33
C PRO A 450 23.60 -26.11 9.28
N THR A 451 24.62 -26.86 8.87
CA THR A 451 25.54 -26.48 7.80
C THR A 451 24.89 -26.65 6.43
N SER A 452 24.23 -25.62 5.92
CA SER A 452 24.05 -25.42 4.47
C SER A 452 25.30 -24.72 3.91
N ARG A 453 26.42 -25.46 3.88
CA ARG A 453 27.56 -25.11 3.02
C ARG A 453 27.17 -25.48 1.59
N HIS A 454 26.63 -24.52 0.85
CA HIS A 454 26.78 -24.57 -0.60
C HIS A 454 28.20 -24.10 -0.92
N ASP A 455 28.93 -24.94 -1.66
CA ASP A 455 30.25 -24.64 -2.21
C ASP A 455 30.15 -23.36 -3.05
N ALA A 456 30.47 -22.22 -2.43
CA ALA A 456 30.91 -21.06 -3.18
C ALA A 456 32.15 -21.51 -3.95
N GLY A 457 32.07 -21.52 -5.28
CA GLY A 457 33.24 -21.71 -6.14
C GLY A 457 34.36 -20.76 -5.70
N PRO A 458 35.63 -21.08 -6.02
CA PRO A 458 36.75 -20.26 -5.60
C PRO A 458 36.51 -18.81 -6.02
N ALA A 459 36.64 -17.89 -5.07
CA ALA A 459 36.56 -16.46 -5.34
C ALA A 459 37.49 -16.14 -6.53
N PRO A 460 37.04 -15.30 -7.49
CA PRO A 460 37.88 -14.91 -8.60
C PRO A 460 39.21 -14.36 -8.06
N ALA A 461 40.33 -14.81 -8.64
CA ALA A 461 41.64 -14.33 -8.24
C ALA A 461 41.67 -12.81 -8.42
N LEU A 462 41.95 -12.09 -7.33
CA LEU A 462 42.17 -10.65 -7.40
C LEU A 462 43.40 -10.37 -8.28
N PRO A 463 43.40 -9.29 -9.08
CA PRO A 463 44.58 -8.87 -9.83
C PRO A 463 45.79 -8.69 -8.89
N GLU A 464 47.00 -9.00 -9.37
CA GLU A 464 48.22 -8.78 -8.59
C GLU A 464 48.30 -7.32 -8.14
N GLY A 465 48.42 -7.11 -6.82
CA GLY A 465 48.54 -5.77 -6.20
C GLY A 465 47.26 -5.24 -5.54
N VAL A 466 46.09 -5.85 -5.79
CA VAL A 466 44.85 -5.47 -5.08
C VAL A 466 44.85 -6.05 -3.67
N THR A 467 44.61 -5.21 -2.66
CA THR A 467 44.56 -5.64 -1.26
C THR A 467 43.30 -5.14 -0.56
N PHE A 468 42.74 -5.95 0.33
CA PHE A 468 41.64 -5.55 1.21
C PHE A 468 42.21 -4.91 2.48
N ASN A 469 41.75 -3.71 2.79
CA ASN A 469 42.00 -3.08 4.07
C ASN A 469 41.07 -3.68 5.13
N GLY A 470 41.53 -3.70 6.38
CA GLY A 470 40.77 -4.23 7.52
C GLY A 470 39.51 -3.43 7.89
N ASP A 471 39.22 -2.34 7.17
CA ASP A 471 38.00 -1.54 7.26
C ASP A 471 36.97 -1.88 6.16
N GLY A 472 37.23 -2.91 5.35
CA GLY A 472 36.34 -3.33 4.26
C GLY A 472 36.55 -2.60 2.94
N THR A 473 37.52 -1.68 2.84
CA THR A 473 37.83 -0.98 1.60
C THR A 473 38.84 -1.74 0.73
N LEU A 474 38.70 -1.64 -0.60
CA LEU A 474 39.61 -2.23 -1.57
C LEU A 474 40.69 -1.21 -1.97
N PHE A 475 41.96 -1.54 -1.79
CA PHE A 475 43.07 -0.76 -2.33
C PHE A 475 43.49 -1.32 -3.69
N VAL A 476 43.36 -0.50 -4.73
CA VAL A 476 43.81 -0.81 -6.09
C VAL A 476 44.99 0.11 -6.43
N PRO A 477 46.19 -0.42 -6.72
CA PRO A 477 47.33 0.40 -7.14
C PRO A 477 46.99 1.16 -8.44
N GLU A 478 47.47 2.40 -8.54
CA GLU A 478 47.19 3.31 -9.66
C GLU A 478 47.62 2.72 -11.03
N ASP A 479 48.62 1.85 -11.00
CA ASP A 479 49.19 1.11 -12.12
C ASP A 479 48.41 -0.17 -12.50
N ALA A 480 47.43 -0.58 -11.70
CA ALA A 480 46.50 -1.69 -11.98
C ALA A 480 45.14 -1.23 -12.53
N ALA A 481 44.92 0.08 -12.69
CA ALA A 481 43.63 0.67 -13.09
C ALA A 481 43.45 0.84 -14.62
N GLN A 482 44.14 0.04 -15.45
CA GLN A 482 43.98 0.03 -16.92
C GLN A 482 43.25 -1.19 -17.44
#